data_AF-K0T592-F1
#
_entry.id   AF-K0T592-F1
#
_cell.length_a   1.000
_cell.length_b   1.000
_cell.length_c   1.000
_cell.angle_alpha   90.00
_cell.angle_beta   90.00
_cell.angle_gamma   90.00
#
_symmetry.space_group_name_H-M   'P 1'
#
loop_
_entity.id
_entity.type
_entity.pdbx_description
1 polymer ?
#
loop_
_entity_poly.entity_id
_entity_poly.type
_entity_poly.pdbx_seq_one_letter_code
_entity_poly.pdbx_strand_id
1 'polypeptide(L)'
;MAEMSLNDGLQTIGAGAFEGCMALRSVTVPSTVTELGSCAFQECINLSEVIFLGGKRLLNQEFVACGFEREEHGLLDREALDAMLFDENRYVAFDGCPELRTIKISISWVVSERMARLPRECMLSVEERIHNLHRLELLQDGEVLACFPVVSQAEGGNDLLKVQDTNLETARSLHKVLQLIAFHELKESSILIELAIWKSGIDVATFAPRADCRVPIPDTAKSIIMDYCGFAGFLKPAIEGG
;
A
#
# COMPACT_ATOMS: atom_id res chain seq x y z
N MET A 1 4.95 27.21 10.99
CA MET A 1 4.66 25.77 11.01
C MET A 1 6.01 25.07 10.96
N ALA A 2 6.28 24.13 11.86
CA ALA A 2 7.55 23.40 11.84
C ALA A 2 7.30 21.97 11.35
N GLU A 3 7.95 21.65 10.25
CA GLU A 3 8.06 20.31 9.70
C GLU A 3 9.49 19.85 9.90
N MET A 4 9.66 18.59 10.27
CA MET A 4 10.98 18.00 10.48
C MET A 4 11.19 16.88 9.47
N SER A 5 12.24 17.00 8.67
CA SER A 5 12.74 15.92 7.83
C SER A 5 14.08 15.46 8.39
N LEU A 6 14.20 14.17 8.67
CA LEU A 6 15.45 13.58 9.18
C LEU A 6 16.31 13.12 8.01
N ASN A 7 17.63 13.19 8.18
CA ASN A 7 18.58 12.87 7.12
C ASN A 7 18.58 11.38 6.76
N ASP A 8 18.81 11.11 5.47
CA ASP A 8 19.07 9.77 4.97
C ASP A 8 20.32 9.18 5.63
N GLY A 9 20.22 7.94 6.10
CA GLY A 9 21.28 7.22 6.81
C GLY A 9 21.15 7.23 8.33
N LEU A 10 20.16 7.96 8.89
CA LEU A 10 19.79 7.82 10.29
C LEU A 10 19.17 6.43 10.53
N GLN A 11 19.74 5.66 11.46
CA GLN A 11 19.26 4.31 11.78
C GLN A 11 18.35 4.28 13.00
N THR A 12 18.63 5.13 13.99
CA THR A 12 17.94 5.11 15.28
C THR A 12 17.61 6.54 15.70
N ILE A 13 16.37 6.76 16.14
CA ILE A 13 15.99 7.97 16.89
C ILE A 13 16.10 7.62 18.37
N GLY A 14 16.94 8.34 19.11
CA GLY A 14 17.17 8.06 20.53
C GLY A 14 15.92 8.27 21.40
N ALA A 15 15.91 7.65 22.57
CA ALA A 15 14.86 7.87 23.56
C ALA A 15 14.78 9.37 23.95
N GLY A 16 13.56 9.92 24.00
CA GLY A 16 13.31 11.33 24.34
C GLY A 16 13.90 12.37 23.36
N ALA A 17 14.37 11.99 22.17
CA ALA A 17 15.13 12.88 21.29
C ALA A 17 14.41 14.19 20.92
N PHE A 18 13.08 14.15 20.83
CA PHE A 18 12.21 15.26 20.50
C PHE A 18 11.09 15.45 21.54
N GLU A 19 11.30 14.97 22.76
CA GLU A 19 10.34 15.11 23.86
C GLU A 19 9.99 16.60 24.09
N GLY A 20 8.69 16.89 24.22
CA GLY A 20 8.16 18.23 24.49
C GLY A 20 8.27 19.21 23.32
N CYS A 21 8.51 18.75 22.09
CA CYS A 21 8.60 19.62 20.91
C CYS A 21 7.24 20.17 20.49
N MET A 22 6.74 21.18 21.20
CA MET A 22 5.42 21.78 20.98
C MET A 22 5.27 22.50 19.63
N ALA A 23 6.36 22.87 18.94
CA ALA A 23 6.26 23.51 17.63
C ALA A 23 6.07 22.51 16.47
N LEU A 24 6.38 21.23 16.71
CA LEU A 24 6.41 20.18 15.70
C LEU A 24 4.98 19.79 15.31
N ARG A 25 4.65 19.90 14.02
CA ARG A 25 3.33 19.51 13.49
C ARG A 25 3.36 18.25 12.64
N SER A 26 4.46 18.05 11.91
CA SER A 26 4.67 16.88 11.08
C SER A 26 6.14 16.45 11.15
N VAL A 27 6.37 15.14 11.13
CA VAL A 27 7.70 14.54 11.09
C VAL A 27 7.79 13.48 9.99
N THR A 28 8.84 13.57 9.18
CA THR A 28 9.17 12.59 8.15
C THR A 28 10.34 11.72 8.62
N VAL A 29 10.04 10.46 8.86
CA VAL A 29 10.96 9.41 9.28
C VAL A 29 11.48 8.67 8.03
N PRO A 30 12.78 8.75 7.72
CA PRO A 30 13.36 8.17 6.51
C PRO A 30 13.37 6.64 6.59
N SER A 31 13.49 6.00 5.43
CA SER A 31 13.41 4.55 5.28
C SER A 31 14.55 3.80 5.98
N THR A 32 15.64 4.50 6.31
CA THR A 32 16.79 3.96 7.03
C THR A 32 16.57 3.80 8.53
N VAL A 33 15.58 4.51 9.10
CA VAL A 33 15.29 4.43 10.53
C VAL A 33 14.61 3.10 10.81
N THR A 34 15.30 2.26 11.59
CA THR A 34 14.81 0.95 11.99
C THR A 34 14.14 0.98 13.36
N GLU A 35 14.52 1.93 14.21
CA GLU A 35 14.14 1.98 15.62
C GLU A 35 13.80 3.41 16.08
N LEU A 36 12.67 3.55 16.77
CA LEU A 36 12.31 4.74 17.53
C LEU A 36 12.46 4.43 19.02
N GLY A 37 13.31 5.20 19.70
CA GLY A 37 13.52 5.06 21.14
C GLY A 37 12.27 5.43 21.93
N SER A 38 12.19 4.90 23.15
CA SER A 38 11.14 5.22 24.12
C SER A 38 10.91 6.73 24.23
N CYS A 39 9.65 7.16 24.17
CA CYS A 39 9.26 8.57 24.31
C CYS A 39 9.93 9.54 23.31
N ALA A 40 10.44 9.06 22.18
CA ALA A 40 11.18 9.89 21.22
C ALA A 40 10.45 11.19 20.82
N PHE A 41 9.12 11.18 20.78
CA PHE A 41 8.26 12.32 20.49
C PHE A 41 7.22 12.56 21.59
N GLN A 42 7.50 12.17 22.82
CA GLN A 42 6.55 12.33 23.92
C GLN A 42 6.17 13.81 24.12
N GLU A 43 4.92 14.10 24.50
CA GLU A 43 4.43 15.46 24.79
C GLU A 43 4.55 16.44 23.60
N CYS A 44 4.63 15.93 22.36
CA CYS A 44 4.55 16.76 21.16
C CYS A 44 3.09 17.15 20.86
N ILE A 45 2.54 18.07 21.65
CA ILE A 45 1.10 18.37 21.68
C ILE A 45 0.49 18.84 20.35
N ASN A 46 1.29 19.40 19.45
CA ASN A 46 0.82 19.90 18.14
C ASN A 46 1.13 18.94 16.99
N LEU A 47 1.73 17.77 17.27
CA LEU A 47 2.08 16.78 16.26
C LEU A 47 0.78 16.13 15.76
N SER A 48 0.41 16.44 14.53
CA SER A 48 -0.81 15.93 13.91
C SER A 48 -0.57 14.77 12.96
N GLU A 49 0.64 14.68 12.41
CA GLU A 49 1.00 13.77 11.32
C GLU A 49 2.41 13.21 11.51
N VAL A 50 2.58 11.93 11.18
CA VAL A 50 3.88 11.25 11.10
C VAL A 50 3.95 10.53 9.75
N ILE A 51 5.03 10.73 9.00
CA ILE A 51 5.26 10.13 7.69
C ILE A 51 6.43 9.14 7.79
N PHE A 52 6.17 7.86 7.51
CA PHE A 52 7.20 6.82 7.44
C PHE A 52 7.54 6.49 5.99
N LEU A 53 8.81 6.69 5.61
CA LEU A 53 9.29 6.30 4.27
C LEU A 53 9.70 4.82 4.20
N GLY A 54 9.77 4.12 5.33
CA GLY A 54 10.11 2.70 5.45
C GLY A 54 9.00 1.70 5.10
N GLY A 55 8.07 2.06 4.20
CA GLY A 55 6.84 1.28 3.98
C GLY A 55 7.05 -0.16 3.52
N LYS A 56 8.18 -0.49 2.87
CA LYS A 56 8.50 -1.87 2.49
C LYS A 56 8.57 -2.85 3.68
N ARG A 57 8.91 -2.34 4.87
CA ARG A 57 8.98 -3.12 6.11
C ARG A 57 7.66 -3.11 6.89
N LEU A 58 6.85 -2.06 6.72
CA LEU A 58 5.63 -1.82 7.53
C LEU A 58 4.36 -2.37 6.88
N LEU A 59 4.46 -2.82 5.64
CA LEU A 59 3.34 -3.31 4.85
C LEU A 59 3.51 -4.80 4.58
N ASN A 60 2.40 -5.52 4.62
CA ASN A 60 2.38 -6.96 4.40
C ASN A 60 2.77 -7.27 2.95
N GLN A 61 3.85 -8.05 2.75
CA GLN A 61 4.32 -8.41 1.42
C GLN A 61 3.39 -9.37 0.68
N GLU A 62 2.66 -10.23 1.38
CA GLU A 62 1.67 -11.13 0.77
C GLU A 62 0.53 -10.33 0.14
N PHE A 63 0.09 -9.25 0.79
CA PHE A 63 -0.89 -8.33 0.22
C PHE A 63 -0.41 -7.75 -1.12
N VAL A 64 0.86 -7.34 -1.19
CA VAL A 64 1.46 -6.76 -2.39
C VAL A 64 1.68 -7.82 -3.48
N ALA A 65 2.05 -9.03 -3.09
CA ALA A 65 2.37 -10.12 -4.01
C ALA A 65 1.14 -10.82 -4.60
N CYS A 66 0.00 -10.85 -3.89
CA CYS A 66 -1.15 -11.69 -4.26
C CYS A 66 -2.51 -10.98 -4.25
N GLY A 67 -2.56 -9.64 -4.24
CA GLY A 67 -3.79 -8.90 -4.55
C GLY A 67 -5.02 -9.34 -3.75
N PHE A 68 -5.06 -9.03 -2.45
CA PHE A 68 -6.27 -9.10 -1.59
C PHE A 68 -7.15 -10.36 -1.74
N GLU A 69 -6.58 -11.56 -1.77
CA GLU A 69 -7.38 -12.80 -1.82
C GLU A 69 -7.94 -13.25 -0.46
N ARG A 70 -7.60 -12.56 0.64
CA ARG A 70 -8.16 -12.87 1.97
C ARG A 70 -8.46 -11.58 2.71
N GLU A 71 -9.74 -11.26 2.88
CA GLU A 71 -10.24 -10.11 3.66
C GLU A 71 -9.74 -10.10 5.12
N GLU A 72 -9.11 -11.18 5.58
CA GLU A 72 -8.64 -11.35 6.95
C GLU A 72 -7.26 -10.71 7.22
N HIS A 73 -6.44 -10.47 6.19
CA HIS A 73 -5.10 -9.89 6.33
C HIS A 73 -5.09 -8.42 5.90
N GLY A 74 -4.98 -7.52 6.87
CA GLY A 74 -4.87 -6.08 6.61
C GLY A 74 -3.56 -5.69 5.92
N LEU A 75 -3.51 -4.46 5.39
CA LEU A 75 -2.36 -3.92 4.67
C LEU A 75 -1.11 -3.72 5.57
N LEU A 76 -1.33 -3.41 6.85
CA LEU A 76 -0.26 -3.17 7.83
C LEU A 76 0.32 -4.49 8.35
N ASP A 77 1.65 -4.59 8.33
CA ASP A 77 2.38 -5.55 9.15
C ASP A 77 2.38 -5.05 10.59
N ARG A 78 1.49 -5.61 11.42
CA ARG A 78 1.33 -5.17 12.81
C ARG A 78 2.57 -5.44 13.64
N GLU A 79 3.27 -6.55 13.40
CA GLU A 79 4.47 -6.89 14.16
C GLU A 79 5.59 -5.89 13.86
N ALA A 80 5.81 -5.57 12.58
CA ALA A 80 6.82 -4.61 12.18
C ALA A 80 6.47 -3.17 12.60
N LEU A 81 5.19 -2.80 12.54
CA LEU A 81 4.73 -1.48 12.97
C LEU A 81 4.83 -1.33 14.49
N ASP A 82 4.37 -2.33 15.24
CA ASP A 82 4.43 -2.31 16.70
C ASP A 82 5.89 -2.30 17.17
N ALA A 83 6.78 -3.10 16.57
CA ALA A 83 8.21 -3.08 16.89
C ALA A 83 8.90 -1.74 16.59
N MET A 84 8.34 -0.94 15.68
CA MET A 84 8.87 0.40 15.39
C MET A 84 8.30 1.48 16.31
N LEU A 85 7.08 1.31 16.83
CA LEU A 85 6.38 2.30 17.66
C LEU A 85 6.53 2.04 19.17
N PHE A 86 6.76 0.79 19.56
CA PHE A 86 6.85 0.35 20.95
C PHE A 86 8.22 -0.27 21.23
N ASP A 87 8.79 0.11 22.38
CA ASP A 87 9.97 -0.56 22.95
C ASP A 87 9.56 -1.83 23.73
N GLU A 88 10.52 -2.65 24.15
CA GLU A 88 10.34 -3.89 24.94
C GLU A 88 9.48 -3.69 26.20
N ASN A 89 9.50 -2.46 26.73
CA ASN A 89 8.73 -2.03 27.90
C ASN A 89 7.34 -1.43 27.58
N ARG A 90 6.90 -1.49 26.31
CA ARG A 90 5.65 -0.90 25.79
C ARG A 90 5.52 0.62 25.95
N TYR A 91 6.62 1.34 26.15
CA TYR A 91 6.61 2.79 26.03
C TYR A 91 6.40 3.17 24.56
N VAL A 92 5.47 4.09 24.33
CA VAL A 92 5.08 4.53 23.00
C VAL A 92 5.95 5.72 22.60
N ALA A 93 6.51 5.68 21.39
CA ALA A 93 7.33 6.80 20.89
C ALA A 93 6.55 8.14 20.87
N PHE A 94 5.23 8.10 20.74
CA PHE A 94 4.33 9.26 20.58
C PHE A 94 3.36 9.45 21.76
N ASP A 95 3.73 8.98 22.96
CA ASP A 95 2.92 9.18 24.16
C ASP A 95 2.64 10.67 24.44
N GLY A 96 1.45 11.02 24.94
CA GLY A 96 1.09 12.42 25.19
C GLY A 96 0.98 13.31 23.94
N CYS A 97 0.72 12.74 22.76
CA CYS A 97 0.45 13.48 21.51
C CYS A 97 -1.05 13.48 21.16
N PRO A 98 -1.88 14.36 21.77
CA PRO A 98 -3.34 14.34 21.60
C PRO A 98 -3.83 14.69 20.20
N GLU A 99 -3.07 15.46 19.42
CA GLU A 99 -3.47 15.87 18.07
C GLU A 99 -3.04 14.87 16.98
N LEU A 100 -2.32 13.79 17.32
CA LEU A 100 -1.86 12.81 16.35
C LEU A 100 -3.04 11.97 15.85
N ARG A 101 -3.53 12.29 14.64
CA ARG A 101 -4.71 11.66 14.05
C ARG A 101 -4.39 10.74 12.90
N THR A 102 -3.22 10.90 12.27
CA THR A 102 -2.90 10.17 11.04
C THR A 102 -1.42 9.81 10.99
N ILE A 103 -1.15 8.55 10.67
CA ILE A 103 0.17 8.06 10.29
C ILE A 103 0.11 7.78 8.79
N LYS A 104 1.07 8.34 8.05
CA LYS A 104 1.22 8.11 6.63
C LYS A 104 2.41 7.19 6.39
N ILE A 105 2.25 6.21 5.51
CA ILE A 105 3.32 5.27 5.14
C ILE A 105 3.54 5.35 3.63
N SER A 106 4.79 5.53 3.21
CA SER A 106 5.13 5.55 1.78
C SER A 106 4.89 4.18 1.14
N ILE A 107 4.12 4.19 0.07
CA ILE A 107 3.85 3.05 -0.84
C ILE A 107 4.48 3.28 -2.22
N SER A 108 5.35 4.28 -2.35
CA SER A 108 6.02 4.62 -3.60
C SER A 108 6.82 3.43 -4.16
N TRP A 109 7.42 2.61 -3.29
CA TRP A 109 8.17 1.44 -3.74
C TRP A 109 7.31 0.44 -4.54
N VAL A 110 6.02 0.30 -4.23
CA VAL A 110 5.12 -0.61 -4.95
C VAL A 110 4.41 0.07 -6.12
N VAL A 111 4.11 1.37 -6.00
CA VAL A 111 3.38 2.13 -7.03
C VAL A 111 4.35 2.68 -8.07
N SER A 112 5.37 3.43 -7.66
CA SER A 112 6.30 4.14 -8.55
C SER A 112 7.17 3.18 -9.37
N GLU A 113 7.61 2.04 -8.81
CA GLU A 113 8.37 1.03 -9.57
C GLU A 113 7.54 0.47 -10.75
N ARG A 114 6.24 0.27 -10.54
CA ARG A 114 5.34 -0.23 -11.58
C ARG A 114 4.92 0.86 -12.55
N MET A 115 4.66 2.07 -12.06
CA MET A 115 4.36 3.23 -12.90
C MET A 115 5.51 3.59 -13.83
N ALA A 116 6.77 3.41 -13.41
CA ALA A 116 7.94 3.63 -14.26
C ALA A 116 8.01 2.69 -15.48
N ARG A 117 7.27 1.57 -15.47
CA ARG A 117 7.17 0.62 -16.58
C ARG A 117 6.06 0.97 -17.57
N LEU A 118 5.21 1.94 -17.23
CA LEU A 118 4.04 2.32 -18.01
C LEU A 118 4.30 3.54 -18.90
N PRO A 119 3.57 3.67 -20.02
CA PRO A 119 3.54 4.91 -20.78
C PRO A 119 2.97 6.07 -19.96
N ARG A 120 3.42 7.30 -20.26
CA ARG A 120 3.03 8.52 -19.53
C ARG A 120 1.51 8.73 -19.44
N GLU A 121 0.77 8.37 -20.47
CA GLU A 121 -0.70 8.48 -20.48
C GLU A 121 -1.36 7.57 -19.42
N CYS A 122 -0.83 6.35 -19.24
CA CYS A 122 -1.30 5.42 -18.23
C CYS A 122 -0.92 5.89 -16.82
N MET A 123 0.28 6.47 -16.66
CA MET A 123 0.70 7.06 -15.39
C MET A 123 -0.27 8.15 -14.94
N LEU A 124 -0.66 9.08 -15.82
CA LEU A 124 -1.61 10.15 -15.50
C LEU A 124 -2.97 9.60 -15.05
N SER A 125 -3.45 8.51 -15.66
CA SER A 125 -4.70 7.85 -15.24
C SER A 125 -4.59 7.25 -13.83
N VAL A 126 -3.42 6.68 -13.49
CA VAL A 126 -3.14 6.15 -12.14
C VAL A 126 -3.04 7.29 -11.12
N GLU A 127 -2.35 8.38 -11.45
CA GLU A 127 -2.27 9.58 -10.59
C GLU A 127 -3.66 10.16 -10.33
N GLU A 128 -4.48 10.34 -11.36
CA GLU A 128 -5.87 10.80 -11.21
C GLU A 128 -6.68 9.86 -10.31
N ARG A 129 -6.48 8.54 -10.44
CA ARG A 129 -7.14 7.57 -9.57
C ARG A 129 -6.70 7.71 -8.11
N ILE A 130 -5.42 7.95 -7.85
CA ILE A 130 -4.89 8.17 -6.50
C ILE A 130 -5.52 9.43 -5.88
N HIS A 131 -5.59 10.54 -6.63
CA HIS A 131 -6.21 11.78 -6.13
C HIS A 131 -7.69 11.64 -5.76
N ASN A 132 -8.39 10.67 -6.37
CA ASN A 132 -9.80 10.39 -6.09
C ASN A 132 -10.03 9.47 -4.87
N LEU A 133 -8.96 8.97 -4.23
CA LEU A 133 -9.04 8.07 -3.08
C LEU A 133 -8.65 8.79 -1.79
N HIS A 134 -9.56 8.84 -0.82
CA HIS A 134 -9.39 9.60 0.42
C HIS A 134 -8.35 9.04 1.41
N ARG A 135 -7.83 7.83 1.16
CA ARG A 135 -6.82 7.16 1.99
C ARG A 135 -5.43 7.16 1.37
N LEU A 136 -5.28 7.73 0.17
CA LEU A 136 -4.00 7.83 -0.52
C LEU A 136 -3.73 9.29 -0.86
N GLU A 137 -2.47 9.69 -0.75
CA GLU A 137 -2.03 11.03 -1.10
C GLU A 137 -0.85 10.93 -2.07
N LEU A 138 -0.86 11.73 -3.13
CA LEU A 138 0.25 11.89 -4.06
C LEU A 138 0.93 13.24 -3.78
N LEU A 139 2.20 13.19 -3.41
CA LEU A 139 3.03 14.37 -3.22
C LEU A 139 3.62 14.85 -4.56
N GLN A 140 4.07 16.10 -4.60
CA GLN A 140 4.57 16.74 -5.83
C GLN A 140 5.86 16.13 -6.37
N ASP A 141 6.62 15.45 -5.52
CA ASP A 141 7.84 14.70 -5.84
C ASP A 141 7.55 13.30 -6.40
N GLY A 142 6.28 12.89 -6.46
CA GLY A 142 5.84 11.57 -6.90
C GLY A 142 5.78 10.53 -5.78
N GLU A 143 6.00 10.93 -4.53
CA GLU A 143 5.79 10.03 -3.39
C GLU A 143 4.30 9.77 -3.19
N VAL A 144 3.94 8.49 -3.07
CA VAL A 144 2.58 8.05 -2.79
C VAL A 144 2.51 7.59 -1.34
N LEU A 145 1.64 8.22 -0.55
CA LEU A 145 1.46 7.94 0.86
C LEU A 145 0.11 7.26 1.11
N ALA A 146 0.10 6.23 1.95
CA ALA A 146 -1.10 5.60 2.48
C ALA A 146 -1.41 6.16 3.88
N CYS A 147 -2.63 6.67 4.08
CA CYS A 147 -3.04 7.39 5.28
C CYS A 147 -3.83 6.49 6.24
N PHE A 148 -3.24 6.18 7.39
CA PHE A 148 -3.82 5.35 8.43
C PHE A 148 -4.29 6.20 9.62
N PRO A 149 -5.57 6.13 10.00
CA PRO A 149 -6.07 6.82 11.17
C PRO A 149 -5.47 6.22 12.45
N VAL A 150 -5.17 7.10 13.40
CA VAL A 150 -4.67 6.74 14.73
C VAL A 150 -5.82 6.95 15.72
N VAL A 151 -6.02 5.97 16.60
CA VAL A 151 -7.00 6.07 17.70
C VAL A 151 -6.28 5.83 19.01
N SER A 152 -6.44 6.72 19.98
CA SER A 152 -6.00 6.50 21.36
C SER A 152 -7.04 5.62 22.06
N GLN A 153 -6.63 4.45 22.53
CA GLN A 153 -7.50 3.56 23.32
C GLN A 153 -6.97 3.50 24.76
N ALA A 154 -7.76 3.97 25.72
CA ALA A 154 -7.44 3.87 27.13
C ALA A 154 -7.72 2.45 27.63
N GLU A 155 -6.72 1.57 27.57
CA GLU A 155 -6.77 0.25 28.21
C GLU A 155 -5.80 0.22 29.40
N GLY A 156 -6.33 0.16 30.61
CA GLY A 156 -5.53 -0.17 31.80
C GLY A 156 -4.63 0.94 32.37
N GLY A 157 -4.87 2.21 32.04
CA GLY A 157 -4.17 3.36 32.64
C GLY A 157 -3.02 3.95 31.80
N ASN A 158 -2.67 3.32 30.67
CA ASN A 158 -1.78 3.88 29.66
C ASN A 158 -2.57 4.12 28.38
N ASP A 159 -2.48 5.31 27.80
CA ASP A 159 -3.09 5.62 26.50
C ASP A 159 -2.28 4.94 25.38
N LEU A 160 -2.76 3.81 24.89
CA LEU A 160 -2.08 3.09 23.81
C LEU A 160 -2.53 3.67 22.46
N LEU A 161 -1.57 4.19 21.69
CA LEU A 161 -1.83 4.59 20.31
C LEU A 161 -2.00 3.34 19.45
N LYS A 162 -3.15 3.23 18.78
CA LYS A 162 -3.45 2.12 17.89
C LYS A 162 -3.65 2.64 16.48
N VAL A 163 -2.75 2.25 15.58
CA VAL A 163 -2.88 2.49 14.15
C VAL A 163 -3.83 1.47 13.58
N GLN A 164 -4.93 1.92 12.97
CA GLN A 164 -5.94 1.03 12.43
C GLN A 164 -6.20 1.35 10.96
N ASP A 165 -6.30 0.31 10.13
CA ASP A 165 -6.97 0.44 8.84
C ASP A 165 -8.45 0.12 9.01
N THR A 166 -9.23 1.11 9.47
CA THR A 166 -10.66 0.94 9.75
C THR A 166 -11.39 0.42 8.51
N ASN A 167 -12.07 -0.72 8.64
CA ASN A 167 -12.77 -1.39 7.54
C ASN A 167 -11.90 -1.69 6.31
N LEU A 168 -10.57 -1.76 6.46
CA LEU A 168 -9.63 -2.03 5.37
C LEU A 168 -9.75 -1.03 4.21
N GLU A 169 -10.16 0.21 4.49
CA GLU A 169 -10.36 1.23 3.45
C GLU A 169 -9.06 1.59 2.73
N THR A 170 -7.95 1.64 3.46
CA THR A 170 -6.63 1.98 2.93
C THR A 170 -6.13 0.83 2.07
N ALA A 171 -6.24 -0.40 2.56
CA ALA A 171 -5.99 -1.62 1.80
C ALA A 171 -6.80 -1.67 0.50
N ARG A 172 -8.12 -1.44 0.55
CA ARG A 172 -8.99 -1.42 -0.64
C ARG A 172 -8.62 -0.32 -1.62
N SER A 173 -8.22 0.85 -1.12
CA SER A 173 -7.78 1.97 -1.95
C SER A 173 -6.50 1.63 -2.70
N LEU A 174 -5.49 1.09 -2.00
CA LEU A 174 -4.26 0.62 -2.60
C LEU A 174 -4.51 -0.51 -3.61
N HIS A 175 -5.36 -1.48 -3.26
CA HIS A 175 -5.71 -2.58 -4.16
C HIS A 175 -6.30 -2.08 -5.48
N LYS A 176 -7.22 -1.09 -5.44
CA LYS A 176 -7.78 -0.47 -6.66
C LYS A 176 -6.71 0.18 -7.54
N VAL A 177 -5.70 0.82 -6.94
CA VAL A 177 -4.58 1.44 -7.67
C VAL A 177 -3.71 0.35 -8.30
N LEU A 178 -3.34 -0.69 -7.54
CA LEU A 178 -2.53 -1.80 -8.03
C LEU A 178 -3.23 -2.59 -9.14
N GLN A 179 -4.55 -2.78 -9.05
CA GLN A 179 -5.37 -3.38 -10.11
C GLN A 179 -5.33 -2.54 -11.40
N LEU A 180 -5.46 -1.21 -11.28
CA LEU A 180 -5.41 -0.32 -12.43
C LEU A 180 -4.03 -0.36 -13.11
N ILE A 181 -2.96 -0.34 -12.32
CA ILE A 181 -1.59 -0.49 -12.80
C ILE A 181 -1.42 -1.83 -13.52
N ALA A 182 -1.87 -2.93 -12.91
CA ALA A 182 -1.80 -4.26 -13.51
C ALA A 182 -2.56 -4.35 -14.83
N PHE A 183 -3.74 -3.71 -14.92
CA PHE A 183 -4.50 -3.60 -16.16
C PHE A 183 -3.71 -2.88 -17.26
N HIS A 184 -3.07 -1.76 -16.93
CA HIS A 184 -2.24 -1.03 -17.89
C HIS A 184 -1.01 -1.84 -18.32
N GLU A 185 -0.34 -2.52 -17.39
CA GLU A 185 0.79 -3.41 -17.70
C GLU A 185 0.35 -4.56 -18.64
N LEU A 186 -0.83 -5.15 -18.40
CA LEU A 186 -1.39 -6.19 -19.26
C LEU A 186 -1.78 -5.67 -20.64
N LYS A 187 -2.31 -4.45 -20.73
CA LYS A 187 -2.69 -3.82 -22.00
C LYS A 187 -1.50 -3.60 -22.92
N GLU A 188 -0.35 -3.24 -22.34
CA GLU A 188 0.91 -3.10 -23.06
C GLU A 188 1.57 -4.45 -23.37
N SER A 189 1.23 -5.50 -22.62
CA SER A 189 1.69 -6.86 -22.91
C SER A 189 0.88 -7.48 -24.06
N SER A 190 1.55 -8.17 -24.98
CA SER A 190 0.91 -8.93 -26.08
C SER A 190 -0.05 -10.03 -25.59
N ILE A 191 -0.17 -10.24 -24.27
CA ILE A 191 -1.02 -11.22 -23.60
C ILE A 191 -2.50 -10.91 -23.80
N LEU A 192 -2.94 -9.63 -23.80
CA LEU A 192 -4.34 -9.31 -24.10
C LEU A 192 -4.71 -9.60 -25.56
N ILE A 193 -3.77 -9.41 -26.50
CA ILE A 193 -3.97 -9.78 -27.91
C ILE A 193 -4.08 -11.30 -28.02
N GLU A 194 -3.21 -12.07 -27.35
CA GLU A 194 -3.28 -13.53 -27.35
C GLU A 194 -4.54 -14.06 -26.66
N LEU A 195 -4.98 -13.45 -25.54
CA LEU A 195 -6.22 -13.79 -24.85
C LEU A 195 -7.46 -13.43 -25.67
N ALA A 196 -7.45 -12.30 -26.40
CA ALA A 196 -8.53 -11.90 -27.29
C ALA A 196 -8.64 -12.81 -28.53
N ILE A 197 -7.50 -13.20 -29.13
CA ILE A 197 -7.43 -14.19 -30.22
C ILE A 197 -7.91 -15.57 -29.72
N TRP A 198 -7.56 -15.95 -28.50
CA TRP A 198 -8.03 -17.19 -27.89
C TRP A 198 -9.55 -17.17 -27.65
N LYS A 199 -10.12 -16.06 -27.15
CA LYS A 199 -11.57 -15.89 -26.98
C LYS A 199 -12.31 -15.97 -28.32
N SER A 200 -11.79 -15.33 -29.39
CA SER A 200 -12.39 -15.47 -30.72
C SER A 200 -12.28 -16.89 -31.27
N GLY A 201 -11.29 -17.68 -30.84
CA GLY A 201 -11.17 -19.10 -31.18
C GLY A 201 -12.19 -20.00 -30.47
N ILE A 202 -12.67 -19.62 -29.29
CA ILE A 202 -13.74 -20.33 -28.55
C ILE A 202 -15.11 -20.03 -29.16
N ASP A 203 -15.37 -18.77 -29.51
CA ASP A 203 -16.62 -18.37 -30.19
C ASP A 203 -16.74 -19.00 -31.59
N VAL A 204 -15.61 -19.41 -32.19
CA VAL A 204 -15.53 -20.06 -33.51
C VAL A 204 -15.19 -21.55 -33.37
N ALA A 205 -15.77 -22.23 -32.38
CA ALA A 205 -15.71 -23.70 -32.29
C ALA A 205 -16.60 -24.41 -33.33
N THR A 206 -16.57 -23.94 -34.58
CA THR A 206 -16.82 -24.75 -35.77
C THR A 206 -15.66 -24.55 -36.76
N PHE A 207 -14.84 -25.60 -36.87
CA PHE A 207 -13.82 -25.92 -37.88
C PHE A 207 -12.34 -25.49 -37.71
N ALA A 208 -11.57 -26.50 -37.25
CA ALA A 208 -10.22 -26.95 -37.66
C ALA A 208 -8.95 -26.11 -37.32
N PRO A 209 -7.86 -26.77 -36.88
CA PRO A 209 -6.68 -26.11 -36.31
C PRO A 209 -5.67 -25.67 -37.36
N ARG A 210 -4.99 -24.54 -37.13
CA ARG A 210 -3.75 -24.19 -37.85
C ARG A 210 -2.54 -24.30 -36.91
N ALA A 211 -1.55 -25.02 -37.41
CA ALA A 211 -0.20 -25.07 -36.86
C ALA A 211 0.49 -23.70 -37.00
N ASP A 212 1.51 -23.49 -36.17
CA ASP A 212 2.44 -22.35 -36.10
C ASP A 212 1.93 -21.07 -35.43
N CYS A 213 2.02 -21.04 -34.09
CA CYS A 213 2.99 -20.22 -33.35
C CYS A 213 2.63 -20.15 -31.87
N ARG A 214 3.68 -20.24 -31.03
CA ARG A 214 3.73 -19.95 -29.59
C ARG A 214 3.13 -21.01 -28.67
N VAL A 215 3.98 -21.45 -27.73
CA VAL A 215 3.63 -22.41 -26.68
C VAL A 215 2.39 -21.87 -25.95
N PRO A 216 1.28 -22.62 -25.89
CA PRO A 216 0.09 -22.18 -25.19
C PRO A 216 0.41 -22.04 -23.69
N ILE A 217 0.13 -20.87 -23.12
CA ILE A 217 0.18 -20.66 -21.67
C ILE A 217 -0.84 -21.62 -21.03
N PRO A 218 -0.43 -22.48 -20.08
CA PRO A 218 -1.34 -23.40 -19.39
C PRO A 218 -2.53 -22.66 -18.77
N ASP A 219 -3.74 -23.23 -18.85
CA ASP A 219 -4.97 -22.58 -18.38
C ASP A 219 -4.90 -22.16 -16.90
N THR A 220 -4.16 -22.91 -16.08
CA THR A 220 -3.88 -22.56 -14.69
C THR A 220 -3.11 -21.24 -14.56
N ALA A 221 -2.11 -21.00 -15.42
CA ALA A 221 -1.34 -19.76 -15.41
C ALA A 221 -2.17 -18.57 -15.94
N LYS A 222 -3.08 -18.79 -16.90
CA LYS A 222 -4.04 -17.77 -17.33
C LYS A 222 -5.02 -17.40 -16.22
N SER A 223 -5.57 -18.39 -15.51
CA SER A 223 -6.46 -18.15 -14.36
C SER A 223 -5.75 -17.38 -13.27
N ILE A 224 -4.52 -17.77 -12.91
CA ILE A 224 -3.73 -17.07 -11.89
C ILE A 224 -3.42 -15.62 -12.30
N ILE A 225 -3.11 -15.36 -13.57
CA ILE A 225 -2.89 -13.98 -14.06
C ILE A 225 -4.19 -13.17 -14.03
N MET A 226 -5.33 -13.77 -14.37
CA MET A 226 -6.64 -13.12 -14.31
C MET A 226 -7.11 -12.87 -12.87
N ASP A 227 -6.85 -13.79 -11.94
CA ASP A 227 -7.12 -13.64 -10.52
C ASP A 227 -6.22 -12.55 -9.92
N TYR A 228 -4.91 -12.61 -10.19
CA TYR A 228 -3.93 -11.61 -9.76
C TYR A 228 -4.26 -10.19 -10.23
N CYS A 229 -4.83 -10.05 -11.43
CA CYS A 229 -5.23 -8.76 -11.99
C CYS A 229 -6.66 -8.35 -11.62
N GLY A 230 -7.35 -9.11 -10.77
CA GLY A 230 -8.72 -8.82 -10.32
C GLY A 230 -9.81 -9.02 -11.38
N PHE A 231 -9.51 -9.70 -12.49
CA PHE A 231 -10.45 -9.98 -13.58
C PHE A 231 -11.31 -11.22 -13.37
N ALA A 232 -11.04 -12.02 -12.33
CA ALA A 232 -11.78 -13.23 -11.96
C ALA A 232 -13.31 -13.04 -11.94
N GLY A 233 -13.77 -11.88 -11.44
CA GLY A 233 -15.20 -11.55 -11.33
C GLY A 233 -15.80 -10.85 -12.55
N PHE A 234 -14.99 -10.22 -13.40
CA PHE A 234 -15.44 -9.48 -14.59
C PHE A 234 -15.64 -10.38 -15.81
N LEU A 235 -15.03 -11.57 -15.81
CA LEU A 235 -15.09 -12.56 -16.88
C LEU A 235 -15.64 -13.90 -16.38
N LYS A 236 -16.62 -13.89 -15.46
CA LYS A 236 -17.38 -15.12 -15.19
C LYS A 236 -17.94 -15.63 -16.52
N PRO A 237 -17.70 -16.91 -16.89
CA PRO A 237 -18.48 -17.53 -17.94
C PRO A 237 -19.95 -17.35 -17.55
N ALA A 238 -20.81 -17.01 -18.50
CA ALA A 238 -22.24 -17.21 -18.31
C ALA A 238 -22.40 -18.71 -18.04
N ILE A 239 -22.54 -19.08 -16.76
CA ILE A 239 -22.93 -20.42 -16.38
C ILE A 239 -24.32 -20.55 -16.98
N GLU A 240 -24.41 -21.23 -18.11
CA GLU A 240 -25.67 -21.67 -18.68
C GLU A 240 -26.34 -22.54 -17.61
N GLY A 241 -27.27 -21.93 -16.89
CA GLY A 241 -28.17 -22.63 -16.00
C GLY A 241 -29.22 -23.35 -16.83
N GLY A 242 -29.08 -24.67 -16.90
CA GLY A 242 -30.14 -25.68 -16.67
C GLY A 242 -31.37 -25.68 -17.56
#